data_AF-A0A562LFI2-F1
#
_entry.id   AF-A0A562LFI2-F1
#
_cell.length_a   1.000
_cell.length_b   1.000
_cell.length_c   1.000
_cell.angle_alpha   90.00
_cell.angle_beta   90.00
_cell.angle_gamma   90.00
#
_symmetry.space_group_name_H-M   'P 1'
#
loop_
_entity.id
_entity.type
_entity.pdbx_description
1 polymer ?
#
loop_
_entity_poly.entity_id
_entity_poly.type
_entity_poly.pdbx_seq_one_letter_code
_entity_poly.pdbx_strand_id
1 'polypeptide(L)'
;MAGRYDWTSGTPPRLDEHSAAKHRVMRRYVENYIQILCQDPHRDRMRLVVVDGFCGGGVYQDEAGILQPGSPLILREALQCGRARLHTRRAEMGMRRPFDFEATLILNDIDPDAIAMLHEQLRSAPDRGWTPDTQVFTLPFEQLARQLIEQYRGRRGSPRILFVLDQYGLSDASLPVMRELFAAFPKAEIVLTFAIDTLVNFASDNMLERYEKMLAKMGFDDIVSAKRLARLKAEDDGAKHLIQTVILREVFPQTGAAFATPFFIIPKQSRRGYWLVHLANNVRANDEMKSLHWQERNHFMHFGAEGLNILAFDPLRLESAQTTFDFGDFARDRTRRALQEDLLRRVHDAHGQGISVGALLRSVANETPATGTMVREVLFGLDRDRELDVRSRTGRSRKNVERLHLDDEVHPRRQFILL
;
A
#
# COMPACT_ATOMS: atom_id res chain seq x y z
N MET A 1 5.59 -22.20 17.45
CA MET A 1 4.34 -21.96 16.71
C MET A 1 3.49 -21.06 17.59
N ALA A 2 3.38 -19.78 17.25
CA ALA A 2 2.48 -18.85 17.93
C ALA A 2 1.29 -18.64 16.99
N GLY A 3 0.46 -19.67 16.88
CA GLY A 3 -0.96 -19.46 16.66
C GLY A 3 -1.56 -19.17 18.04
N ARG A 4 -2.69 -18.52 18.18
CA ARG A 4 -3.89 -18.59 17.37
C ARG A 4 -4.80 -17.59 18.06
N TYR A 5 -5.56 -16.79 17.32
CA TYR A 5 -6.86 -16.49 17.87
C TYR A 5 -7.55 -17.85 18.07
N ASP A 6 -7.86 -18.20 19.31
CA ASP A 6 -8.42 -19.50 19.61
C ASP A 6 -9.89 -19.49 19.19
N TRP A 7 -10.15 -19.95 17.97
CA TRP A 7 -11.50 -20.12 17.42
C TRP A 7 -12.16 -21.35 18.04
N THR A 8 -12.21 -21.43 19.37
CA THR A 8 -12.89 -22.52 20.07
C THR A 8 -14.40 -22.44 19.83
N SER A 9 -14.97 -23.55 19.37
CA SER A 9 -16.38 -23.79 19.02
C SER A 9 -17.37 -22.69 19.45
N GLY A 10 -17.57 -21.71 18.58
CA GLY A 10 -18.64 -20.71 18.69
C GLY A 10 -18.31 -19.43 19.47
N THR A 11 -17.09 -19.27 20.02
CA THR A 11 -16.69 -18.02 20.70
C THR A 11 -15.73 -17.22 19.83
N PRO A 12 -16.15 -16.05 19.30
CA PRO A 12 -15.24 -15.20 18.54
C PRO A 12 -14.10 -14.67 19.42
N PRO A 13 -12.87 -14.67 18.91
CA PRO A 13 -11.71 -14.17 19.64
C PRO A 13 -11.80 -12.67 19.90
N ARG A 14 -11.10 -12.20 20.93
CA ARG A 14 -10.98 -10.75 21.18
C ARG A 14 -10.25 -10.08 20.02
N LEU A 15 -10.87 -9.06 19.45
CA LEU A 15 -10.29 -8.18 18.45
C LEU A 15 -9.15 -7.41 19.10
N ASP A 16 -7.95 -7.53 18.55
CA ASP A 16 -6.89 -6.59 18.90
C ASP A 16 -7.33 -5.16 18.53
N GLU A 17 -7.12 -4.19 19.43
CA GLU A 17 -7.59 -2.78 19.37
C GLU A 17 -7.25 -2.13 18.00
N HIS A 18 -6.25 -2.66 17.32
CA HIS A 18 -5.65 -2.17 16.08
C HIS A 18 -6.38 -2.60 14.80
N SER A 19 -7.21 -3.64 14.88
CA SER A 19 -7.91 -4.17 13.71
C SER A 19 -8.92 -3.19 13.14
N ALA A 20 -9.52 -2.31 13.95
CA ALA A 20 -10.52 -1.35 13.49
C ALA A 20 -9.96 -0.28 12.52
N ALA A 21 -8.76 0.24 12.78
CA ALA A 21 -8.11 1.21 11.87
C ALA A 21 -7.72 0.52 10.55
N LYS A 22 -7.12 -0.67 10.64
CA LYS A 22 -6.80 -1.51 9.48
C LYS A 22 -8.04 -1.81 8.63
N HIS A 23 -9.11 -2.26 9.27
CA HIS A 23 -10.41 -2.55 8.65
C HIS A 23 -11.00 -1.34 7.93
N ARG A 24 -10.94 -0.16 8.53
CA ARG A 24 -11.38 1.10 7.91
C ARG A 24 -10.62 1.41 6.63
N VAL A 25 -9.30 1.26 6.68
CA VAL A 25 -8.39 1.58 5.57
C VAL A 25 -8.60 0.59 4.43
N MET A 26 -8.66 -0.70 4.74
CA MET A 26 -8.96 -1.73 3.75
C MET A 26 -10.31 -1.49 3.07
N ARG A 27 -11.36 -1.17 3.84
CA ARG A 27 -12.69 -0.83 3.30
C ARG A 27 -12.60 0.35 2.33
N ARG A 28 -12.04 1.48 2.76
CA ARG A 28 -11.93 2.69 1.94
C ARG A 28 -11.07 2.48 0.70
N TYR A 29 -9.99 1.72 0.84
CA TYR A 29 -9.11 1.39 -0.27
C TYR A 29 -9.85 0.56 -1.32
N VAL A 30 -10.54 -0.53 -0.94
CA VAL A 30 -11.33 -1.34 -1.89
C VAL A 30 -12.43 -0.51 -2.55
N GLU A 31 -13.16 0.31 -1.79
CA GLU A 31 -14.20 1.20 -2.33
C GLU A 31 -13.63 2.18 -3.37
N ASN A 32 -12.51 2.84 -3.06
CA ASN A 32 -11.84 3.77 -3.98
C ASN A 32 -11.23 3.05 -5.18
N TYR A 33 -10.68 1.85 -4.96
CA TYR A 33 -10.07 1.03 -6.00
C TYR A 33 -11.07 0.73 -7.12
N ILE A 34 -12.30 0.37 -6.77
CA ILE A 34 -13.38 0.15 -7.74
C ILE A 34 -13.66 1.42 -8.55
N GLN A 35 -13.70 2.59 -7.88
CA GLN A 35 -13.93 3.87 -8.56
C GLN A 35 -12.83 4.16 -9.59
N ILE A 36 -11.57 3.92 -9.23
CA ILE A 36 -10.39 4.16 -10.08
C ILE A 36 -10.37 3.26 -11.30
N LEU A 37 -10.59 1.96 -11.08
CA LEU A 37 -10.55 0.97 -12.14
C LEU A 37 -11.65 1.19 -13.20
N CYS A 38 -12.77 1.80 -12.80
CA CYS A 38 -13.95 1.97 -13.63
C CYS A 38 -14.17 3.40 -14.15
N GLN A 39 -13.13 4.25 -14.14
CA GLN A 39 -13.23 5.63 -14.62
C GLN A 39 -13.29 5.77 -16.14
N ASP A 40 -12.81 4.77 -16.88
CA ASP A 40 -12.83 4.80 -18.35
C ASP A 40 -14.28 4.74 -18.87
N PRO A 41 -14.79 5.81 -19.54
CA PRO A 41 -16.14 5.85 -20.08
C PRO A 41 -16.38 4.80 -21.18
N HIS A 42 -15.33 4.38 -21.88
CA HIS A 42 -15.42 3.42 -22.99
C HIS A 42 -15.45 1.98 -22.51
N ARG A 43 -15.12 1.73 -21.24
CA ARG A 43 -15.18 0.41 -20.64
C ARG A 43 -16.61 0.10 -20.22
N ASP A 44 -17.10 -1.04 -20.64
CA ASP A 44 -18.44 -1.57 -20.36
C ASP A 44 -18.42 -2.74 -19.37
N ARG A 45 -17.25 -3.36 -19.12
CA ARG A 45 -17.10 -4.46 -18.16
C ARG A 45 -15.83 -4.37 -17.31
N MET A 46 -15.96 -4.72 -16.03
CA MET A 46 -14.87 -4.90 -15.08
C MET A 46 -15.00 -6.22 -14.34
N ARG A 47 -13.89 -6.94 -14.22
CA ARG A 47 -13.78 -8.14 -13.38
C ARG A 47 -12.74 -7.88 -12.30
N LEU A 48 -13.14 -7.98 -11.04
CA LEU A 48 -12.29 -7.79 -9.88
C LEU A 48 -12.29 -9.06 -9.03
N VAL A 49 -11.12 -9.56 -8.68
CA VAL A 49 -10.94 -10.62 -7.69
C VAL A 49 -10.28 -9.98 -6.47
N VAL A 50 -10.91 -10.12 -5.30
CA VAL A 50 -10.33 -9.74 -4.03
C VAL A 50 -10.05 -11.01 -3.25
N VAL A 51 -8.79 -11.20 -2.84
CA VAL A 51 -8.33 -12.37 -2.11
C VAL A 51 -7.99 -11.95 -0.70
N ASP A 52 -8.68 -12.48 0.30
CA ASP A 52 -8.28 -12.42 1.70
C ASP A 52 -7.52 -13.70 2.03
N GLY A 53 -6.19 -13.57 2.17
CA GLY A 53 -5.30 -14.72 2.33
C GLY A 53 -5.35 -15.38 3.72
N PHE A 54 -5.83 -14.63 4.72
CA PHE A 54 -5.84 -14.99 6.14
C PHE A 54 -7.09 -14.43 6.82
N CYS A 55 -8.27 -14.92 6.43
CA CYS A 55 -9.54 -14.26 6.72
C CYS A 55 -10.10 -14.50 8.13
N GLY A 56 -9.62 -15.52 8.85
CA GLY A 56 -10.19 -15.95 10.12
C GLY A 56 -11.68 -16.32 10.03
N GLY A 57 -12.37 -16.31 11.19
CA GLY A 57 -13.80 -16.62 11.30
C GLY A 57 -14.74 -15.45 11.03
N GLY A 58 -14.20 -14.31 10.64
CA GLY A 58 -14.96 -13.16 10.11
C GLY A 58 -15.64 -12.26 11.13
N VAL A 59 -15.68 -12.61 12.41
CA VAL A 59 -16.14 -11.74 13.50
C VAL A 59 -15.20 -11.85 14.70
N TYR A 60 -15.12 -10.78 15.48
CA TYR A 60 -14.28 -10.69 16.67
C TYR A 60 -15.01 -9.92 17.77
N GLN A 61 -14.62 -10.07 19.04
CA GLN A 61 -15.18 -9.33 20.17
C GLN A 61 -14.31 -8.13 20.55
N ASP A 62 -14.87 -6.93 20.66
CA ASP A 62 -14.13 -5.81 21.26
C ASP A 62 -14.00 -5.95 22.80
N GLU A 63 -13.38 -4.96 23.46
CA GLU A 63 -13.19 -4.94 24.91
C GLU A 63 -14.51 -4.98 25.69
N ALA A 64 -15.60 -4.49 25.10
CA ALA A 64 -16.94 -4.53 25.67
C ALA A 64 -17.69 -5.85 25.37
N GLY A 65 -17.06 -6.77 24.64
CA GLY A 65 -17.66 -8.04 24.20
C GLY A 65 -18.62 -7.90 23.01
N ILE A 66 -18.65 -6.74 22.36
CA ILE A 66 -19.51 -6.49 21.19
C ILE A 66 -18.84 -7.09 19.95
N LEU A 67 -19.64 -7.76 19.12
CA LEU A 67 -19.15 -8.35 17.88
C LEU A 67 -18.83 -7.27 16.84
N GLN A 68 -17.60 -7.31 16.35
CA GLN A 68 -17.05 -6.46 15.31
C GLN A 68 -16.75 -7.30 14.07
N PRO A 69 -17.05 -6.79 12.86
CA PRO A 69 -16.79 -7.51 11.63
C PRO A 69 -15.28 -7.58 11.34
N GLY A 70 -14.84 -8.75 10.89
CA GLY A 70 -13.51 -9.05 10.37
C GLY A 70 -13.33 -8.69 8.89
N SER A 71 -12.10 -8.83 8.40
CA SER A 71 -11.75 -8.58 7.00
C SER A 71 -12.68 -9.25 5.97
N PRO A 72 -13.13 -10.52 6.08
CA PRO A 72 -13.99 -11.11 5.05
C PRO A 72 -15.33 -10.39 4.91
N LEU A 73 -15.98 -10.05 6.03
CA LEU A 73 -17.26 -9.35 6.03
C LEU A 73 -17.10 -7.90 5.55
N ILE A 74 -16.01 -7.25 5.96
CA ILE A 74 -15.68 -5.88 5.54
C ILE A 74 -15.40 -5.79 4.05
N LEU A 75 -14.62 -6.72 3.50
CA LEU A 75 -14.30 -6.75 2.07
C LEU A 75 -15.55 -7.02 1.24
N ARG A 76 -16.43 -7.92 1.69
CA ARG A 76 -17.73 -8.15 1.05
C ARG A 76 -18.58 -6.87 1.03
N GLU A 77 -18.68 -6.18 2.16
CA GLU A 77 -19.42 -4.91 2.25
C GLU A 77 -18.77 -3.83 1.38
N ALA A 78 -17.45 -3.72 1.36
CA ALA A 78 -16.72 -2.76 0.55
C ALA A 78 -16.95 -2.98 -0.95
N LEU A 79 -17.01 -4.24 -1.41
CA LEU A 79 -17.36 -4.58 -2.80
C LEU A 79 -18.79 -4.13 -3.13
N GLN A 80 -19.75 -4.37 -2.23
CA GLN A 80 -21.15 -3.96 -2.40
C GLN A 80 -21.28 -2.43 -2.46
N CYS A 81 -20.70 -1.73 -1.49
CA CYS A 81 -20.69 -0.27 -1.41
C CYS A 81 -19.97 0.35 -2.62
N GLY A 82 -18.82 -0.19 -3.00
CA GLY A 82 -18.04 0.28 -4.14
C GLY A 82 -18.79 0.12 -5.47
N ARG A 83 -19.48 -1.01 -5.66
CA ARG A 83 -20.34 -1.22 -6.83
C ARG A 83 -21.53 -0.25 -6.85
N ALA A 84 -22.22 -0.08 -5.72
CA ALA A 84 -23.35 0.86 -5.64
C ALA A 84 -22.90 2.29 -5.99
N ARG A 85 -21.81 2.77 -5.38
CA ARG A 85 -21.23 4.09 -5.67
C ARG A 85 -20.80 4.23 -7.13
N LEU A 86 -20.23 3.18 -7.73
CA LEU A 86 -19.86 3.18 -9.13
C LEU A 86 -21.07 3.45 -10.04
N HIS A 87 -22.18 2.74 -9.82
CA HIS A 87 -23.39 2.94 -10.62
C HIS A 87 -23.99 4.33 -10.44
N THR A 88 -24.07 4.83 -9.20
CA THR A 88 -24.51 6.21 -8.93
C THR A 88 -23.66 7.23 -9.68
N ARG A 89 -22.34 7.14 -9.54
CA ARG A 89 -21.40 8.07 -10.18
C ARG A 89 -21.51 8.04 -11.70
N ARG A 90 -21.61 6.84 -12.30
CA ARG A 90 -21.78 6.70 -13.76
C ARG A 90 -23.09 7.34 -14.23
N ALA A 91 -24.17 7.19 -13.47
CA ALA A 91 -25.45 7.84 -13.77
C ALA A 91 -25.34 9.38 -13.70
N GLU A 92 -24.70 9.93 -12.66
CA GLU A 92 -24.45 11.37 -12.51
C GLU A 92 -23.60 11.93 -13.65
N MET A 93 -22.61 11.16 -14.14
CA MET A 93 -21.78 11.54 -15.29
C MET A 93 -22.49 11.37 -16.66
N GLY A 94 -23.80 11.05 -16.66
CA GLY A 94 -24.57 10.87 -17.89
C GLY A 94 -24.20 9.63 -18.70
N MET A 95 -23.47 8.68 -18.11
CA MET A 95 -23.07 7.45 -18.80
C MET A 95 -24.25 6.48 -18.85
N ARG A 96 -24.96 6.45 -19.98
CA ARG A 96 -26.19 5.65 -20.15
C ARG A 96 -25.96 4.18 -20.55
N ARG A 97 -24.73 3.80 -20.90
CA ARG A 97 -24.42 2.40 -21.26
C ARG A 97 -24.40 1.52 -20.00
N PRO A 98 -25.02 0.33 -20.03
CA PRO A 98 -24.88 -0.64 -18.95
C PRO A 98 -23.40 -0.91 -18.66
N PHE A 99 -23.07 -1.03 -17.38
CA PHE A 99 -21.72 -1.38 -16.94
C PHE A 99 -21.79 -2.66 -16.12
N ASP A 100 -21.11 -3.70 -16.60
CA ASP A 100 -21.06 -5.00 -15.97
C ASP A 100 -19.87 -5.06 -15.00
N PHE A 101 -20.17 -5.05 -13.70
CA PHE A 101 -19.19 -5.18 -12.64
C PHE A 101 -19.31 -6.56 -11.99
N GLU A 102 -18.35 -7.43 -12.31
CA GLU A 102 -18.19 -8.75 -11.71
C GLU A 102 -17.14 -8.69 -10.61
N ALA A 103 -17.48 -9.21 -9.44
CA ALA A 103 -16.54 -9.37 -8.35
C ALA A 103 -16.56 -10.79 -7.82
N THR A 104 -15.37 -11.35 -7.61
CA THR A 104 -15.15 -12.59 -6.87
C THR A 104 -14.40 -12.27 -5.59
N LEU A 105 -14.93 -12.72 -4.45
CA LEU A 105 -14.31 -12.65 -3.14
C LEU A 105 -13.79 -14.04 -2.76
N ILE A 106 -12.47 -14.17 -2.65
CA ILE A 106 -11.80 -15.42 -2.28
C ILE A 106 -11.34 -15.27 -0.83
N LEU A 107 -11.82 -16.15 0.05
CA LEU A 107 -11.54 -16.13 1.48
C LEU A 107 -10.77 -17.39 1.84
N ASN A 108 -9.63 -17.25 2.49
CA ASN A 108 -8.79 -18.39 2.88
C ASN A 108 -8.30 -18.26 4.31
N ASP A 109 -8.33 -19.37 5.03
CA ASP A 109 -7.63 -19.52 6.29
C ASP A 109 -7.15 -20.97 6.43
N ILE A 110 -6.05 -21.20 7.14
CA ILE A 110 -5.57 -22.55 7.40
C ILE A 110 -6.36 -23.23 8.54
N ASP A 111 -7.04 -22.44 9.38
CA ASP A 111 -7.79 -22.91 10.53
C ASP A 111 -9.22 -23.35 10.12
N PRO A 112 -9.55 -24.66 10.18
CA PRO A 112 -10.86 -25.16 9.81
C PRO A 112 -11.98 -24.66 10.74
N ASP A 113 -11.70 -24.40 12.02
CA ASP A 113 -12.70 -23.93 12.97
C ASP A 113 -13.06 -22.46 12.69
N ALA A 114 -12.06 -21.65 12.32
CA ALA A 114 -12.28 -20.30 11.81
C ALA A 114 -13.18 -20.34 10.55
N ILE A 115 -12.87 -21.20 9.58
CA ILE A 115 -13.67 -21.33 8.35
C ILE A 115 -15.10 -21.81 8.63
N ALA A 116 -15.30 -22.73 9.58
CA ALA A 116 -16.63 -23.17 9.98
C ALA A 116 -17.47 -21.99 10.52
N MET A 117 -16.87 -21.15 11.37
CA MET A 117 -17.51 -19.93 11.89
C MET A 117 -17.79 -18.92 10.77
N LEU A 118 -16.84 -18.71 9.86
CA LEU A 118 -17.00 -17.81 8.72
C LEU A 118 -18.20 -18.20 7.85
N HIS A 119 -18.38 -19.50 7.59
CA HIS A 119 -19.54 -19.98 6.83
C HIS A 119 -20.87 -19.64 7.51
N GLU A 120 -20.94 -19.65 8.84
CA GLU A 120 -22.12 -19.21 9.58
C GLU A 120 -22.35 -17.70 9.41
N GLN A 121 -21.29 -16.89 9.54
CA GLN A 121 -21.37 -15.43 9.38
C GLN A 121 -21.74 -15.00 7.96
N LEU A 122 -21.29 -15.74 6.94
CA LEU A 122 -21.66 -15.48 5.56
C LEU A 122 -23.14 -15.81 5.30
N ARG A 123 -23.67 -16.87 5.92
CA ARG A 123 -25.08 -17.29 5.83
C ARG A 123 -26.03 -16.36 6.56
N SER A 124 -25.63 -15.84 7.73
CA SER A 124 -26.44 -14.92 8.54
C SER A 124 -26.43 -13.48 8.04
N ALA A 125 -25.60 -13.19 7.04
CA ALA A 125 -25.44 -11.86 6.52
C ALA A 125 -26.72 -11.31 5.87
N PRO A 126 -27.02 -10.00 6.06
CA PRO A 126 -28.17 -9.39 5.43
C PRO A 126 -28.02 -9.40 3.90
N ASP A 127 -29.08 -9.78 3.20
CA ASP A 127 -29.16 -9.60 1.76
C ASP A 127 -29.21 -8.09 1.44
N ARG A 128 -28.33 -7.66 0.55
CA ARG A 128 -28.21 -6.28 0.07
C ARG A 128 -28.48 -6.17 -1.43
N GLY A 129 -29.18 -7.16 -2.00
CA GLY A 129 -29.62 -7.23 -3.39
C GLY A 129 -28.53 -7.65 -4.37
N TRP A 130 -27.25 -7.35 -4.10
CA TRP A 130 -26.12 -7.90 -4.84
C TRP A 130 -25.03 -8.38 -3.91
N THR A 131 -24.47 -9.53 -4.24
CA THR A 131 -23.37 -10.17 -3.54
C THR A 131 -22.27 -10.54 -4.54
N PRO A 132 -20.99 -10.39 -4.17
CA PRO A 132 -19.91 -10.92 -4.99
C PRO A 132 -19.95 -12.46 -4.97
N ASP A 133 -19.47 -13.09 -6.04
CA ASP A 133 -19.21 -14.53 -6.05
C ASP A 133 -18.20 -14.85 -4.95
N THR A 134 -18.59 -15.62 -3.93
CA THR A 134 -17.76 -15.83 -2.74
C THR A 134 -17.29 -17.27 -2.69
N GLN A 135 -15.97 -17.47 -2.67
CA GLN A 135 -15.32 -18.78 -2.62
C GLN A 135 -14.49 -18.86 -1.33
N VAL A 136 -14.63 -19.96 -0.59
CA VAL A 136 -13.99 -20.14 0.71
C VAL A 136 -13.08 -21.37 0.64
N PHE A 137 -11.85 -21.23 1.10
CA PHE A 137 -10.81 -22.26 1.07
C PHE A 137 -10.21 -22.48 2.46
N THR A 138 -9.78 -23.72 2.70
CA THR A 138 -9.05 -24.10 3.92
C THR A 138 -7.68 -24.65 3.54
N LEU A 139 -6.77 -23.76 3.14
CA LEU A 139 -5.46 -24.13 2.59
C LEU A 139 -4.33 -23.25 3.14
N PRO A 140 -3.09 -23.74 3.16
CA PRO A 140 -1.92 -22.86 3.25
C PRO A 140 -1.93 -21.85 2.10
N PHE A 141 -1.66 -20.57 2.40
CA PHE A 141 -1.77 -19.49 1.42
C PHE A 141 -0.92 -19.72 0.16
N GLU A 142 0.27 -20.30 0.29
CA GLU A 142 1.12 -20.66 -0.86
C GLU A 142 0.44 -21.64 -1.83
N GLN A 143 -0.33 -22.61 -1.32
CA GLN A 143 -1.08 -23.54 -2.16
C GLN A 143 -2.23 -22.83 -2.88
N LEU A 144 -2.95 -21.95 -2.17
CA LEU A 144 -3.97 -21.11 -2.79
C LEU A 144 -3.36 -20.24 -3.90
N ALA A 145 -2.24 -19.57 -3.64
CA ALA A 145 -1.56 -18.72 -4.61
C ALA A 145 -1.26 -19.47 -5.91
N ARG A 146 -0.75 -20.70 -5.83
CA ARG A 146 -0.49 -21.56 -7.00
C ARG A 146 -1.78 -21.91 -7.75
N GLN A 147 -2.84 -22.29 -7.04
CA GLN A 147 -4.15 -22.57 -7.67
C GLN A 147 -4.71 -21.33 -8.39
N LEU A 148 -4.60 -20.15 -7.79
CA LEU A 148 -5.03 -18.89 -8.40
C LEU A 148 -4.22 -18.56 -9.65
N ILE A 149 -2.89 -18.78 -9.62
CA ILE A 149 -2.01 -18.63 -10.78
C ILE A 149 -2.50 -19.53 -11.92
N GLU A 150 -2.73 -20.82 -11.67
CA GLU A 150 -3.26 -21.76 -12.67
C GLU A 150 -4.63 -21.34 -13.20
N GLN A 151 -5.50 -20.84 -12.32
CA GLN A 151 -6.85 -20.43 -12.67
C GLN A 151 -6.89 -19.16 -13.53
N TYR A 152 -6.04 -18.16 -13.28
CA TYR A 152 -6.22 -16.82 -13.88
C TYR A 152 -5.12 -16.40 -14.86
N ARG A 153 -3.97 -17.09 -14.90
CA ARG A 153 -2.83 -16.72 -15.76
C ARG A 153 -3.16 -16.86 -17.24
N GLY A 154 -2.72 -15.90 -18.05
CA GLY A 154 -2.78 -15.96 -19.51
C GLY A 154 -4.18 -15.89 -20.14
N ARG A 155 -5.24 -15.72 -19.35
CA ARG A 155 -6.62 -15.64 -19.86
C ARG A 155 -6.88 -14.27 -20.49
N ARG A 156 -7.52 -14.25 -21.65
CA ARG A 156 -7.98 -12.99 -22.27
C ARG A 156 -9.03 -12.36 -21.36
N GLY A 157 -8.79 -11.13 -20.92
CA GLY A 157 -9.65 -10.46 -19.94
C GLY A 157 -9.47 -10.94 -18.50
N SER A 158 -8.26 -11.41 -18.13
CA SER A 158 -7.92 -11.71 -16.73
C SER A 158 -8.35 -10.57 -15.80
N PRO A 159 -8.93 -10.91 -14.64
CA PRO A 159 -9.43 -9.91 -13.71
C PRO A 159 -8.31 -9.05 -13.16
N ARG A 160 -8.67 -7.88 -12.61
CA ARG A 160 -7.80 -7.21 -11.63
C ARG A 160 -7.83 -8.04 -10.36
N ILE A 161 -6.67 -8.27 -9.76
CA ILE A 161 -6.56 -9.09 -8.54
C ILE A 161 -5.94 -8.24 -7.45
N LEU A 162 -6.63 -8.13 -6.33
CA LEU A 162 -6.16 -7.48 -5.11
C LEU A 162 -6.00 -8.55 -4.03
N PHE A 163 -4.78 -8.71 -3.53
CA PHE A 163 -4.48 -9.59 -2.40
C PHE A 163 -4.43 -8.77 -1.11
N VAL A 164 -5.23 -9.13 -0.13
CA VAL A 164 -5.20 -8.62 1.24
C VAL A 164 -4.57 -9.72 2.09
N LEU A 165 -3.33 -9.49 2.50
CA LEU A 165 -2.50 -10.45 3.22
C LEU A 165 -2.29 -9.96 4.64
N ASP A 166 -3.30 -10.18 5.47
CA ASP A 166 -3.29 -9.80 6.88
C ASP A 166 -2.72 -10.91 7.76
N GLN A 167 -1.50 -11.33 7.44
CA GLN A 167 -0.85 -12.44 8.15
C GLN A 167 -0.59 -12.12 9.62
N TYR A 168 -0.68 -13.15 10.45
CA TYR A 168 -0.20 -13.08 11.83
C TYR A 168 1.28 -13.44 11.89
N GLY A 169 2.12 -12.53 12.41
CA GLY A 169 3.57 -12.73 12.39
C GLY A 169 4.19 -12.21 11.09
N LEU A 170 5.14 -12.96 10.52
CA LEU A 170 6.02 -12.44 9.46
C LEU A 170 6.23 -13.34 8.24
N SER A 171 5.91 -14.65 8.31
CA SER A 171 6.42 -15.64 7.36
C SER A 171 5.40 -16.28 6.41
N ASP A 172 4.11 -16.08 6.61
CA ASP A 172 3.08 -16.85 5.91
C ASP A 172 2.84 -16.33 4.48
N ALA A 173 3.04 -15.03 4.27
CA ALA A 173 3.14 -14.38 2.96
C ALA A 173 4.62 -14.13 2.61
N SER A 174 5.31 -15.19 2.20
CA SER A 174 6.75 -15.12 1.90
C SER A 174 7.06 -14.34 0.61
N LEU A 175 8.29 -13.82 0.53
CA LEU A 175 8.76 -13.09 -0.63
C LEU A 175 8.73 -13.91 -1.94
N PRO A 176 9.11 -15.20 -1.96
CA PRO A 176 8.96 -16.05 -3.14
C PRO A 176 7.51 -16.13 -3.64
N VAL A 177 6.54 -16.29 -2.74
CA VAL A 177 5.11 -16.36 -3.12
C VAL A 177 4.64 -15.04 -3.72
N MET A 178 4.98 -13.90 -3.09
CA MET A 178 4.64 -12.59 -3.65
C MET A 178 5.30 -12.36 -5.02
N ARG A 179 6.54 -12.82 -5.21
CA ARG A 179 7.25 -12.77 -6.48
C ARG A 179 6.55 -13.58 -7.58
N GLU A 180 6.11 -14.79 -7.26
CA GLU A 180 5.33 -15.62 -8.19
C GLU A 180 4.00 -14.95 -8.57
N LEU A 181 3.30 -14.36 -7.60
CA LEU A 181 2.04 -13.64 -7.84
C LEU A 181 2.24 -12.46 -8.79
N PHE A 182 3.24 -11.60 -8.57
CA PHE A 182 3.49 -10.47 -9.49
C PHE A 182 3.98 -10.92 -10.86
N ALA A 183 4.77 -11.99 -10.94
CA ALA A 183 5.20 -12.57 -12.21
C ALA A 183 4.01 -13.15 -13.01
N ALA A 184 3.04 -13.76 -12.35
CA ALA A 184 1.82 -14.26 -12.98
C ALA A 184 0.81 -13.14 -13.29
N PHE A 185 0.73 -12.14 -12.41
CA PHE A 185 -0.24 -11.05 -12.45
C PHE A 185 0.45 -9.69 -12.35
N PRO A 186 1.04 -9.17 -13.45
CA PRO A 186 1.77 -7.90 -13.42
C PRO A 186 0.94 -6.69 -12.98
N LYS A 187 -0.40 -6.79 -13.04
CA LYS A 187 -1.35 -5.74 -12.66
C LYS A 187 -2.05 -6.02 -11.34
N ALA A 188 -1.61 -7.05 -10.59
CA ALA A 188 -2.10 -7.29 -9.25
C ALA A 188 -1.56 -6.25 -8.27
N GLU A 189 -2.20 -6.19 -7.11
CA GLU A 189 -1.81 -5.36 -5.99
C GLU A 189 -1.87 -6.19 -4.72
N ILE A 190 -0.95 -5.95 -3.79
CA ILE A 190 -0.88 -6.65 -2.51
C ILE A 190 -0.94 -5.60 -1.39
N VAL A 191 -1.83 -5.79 -0.44
CA VAL A 191 -1.89 -5.04 0.82
C VAL A 191 -1.47 -6.02 1.91
N LEU A 192 -0.26 -5.84 2.44
CA LEU A 192 0.39 -6.75 3.39
C LEU A 192 0.44 -6.13 4.79
N THR A 193 -0.09 -6.83 5.79
CA THR A 193 0.22 -6.51 7.20
C THR A 193 1.58 -7.12 7.54
N PHE A 194 2.52 -6.28 7.99
CA PHE A 194 3.90 -6.67 8.27
C PHE A 194 4.35 -6.16 9.64
N ALA A 195 4.65 -7.08 10.56
CA ALA A 195 5.04 -6.76 11.93
C ALA A 195 6.51 -6.27 12.03
N ILE A 196 6.81 -5.12 11.42
CA ILE A 196 8.17 -4.56 11.30
C ILE A 196 8.90 -4.43 12.64
N ASP A 197 8.20 -4.08 13.73
CA ASP A 197 8.82 -3.95 15.05
C ASP A 197 9.29 -5.30 15.58
N THR A 198 8.57 -6.38 15.27
CA THR A 198 9.00 -7.74 15.60
C THR A 198 10.29 -8.06 14.86
N LEU A 199 10.36 -7.78 13.56
CA LEU A 199 11.57 -7.99 12.77
C LEU A 199 12.78 -7.24 13.36
N VAL A 200 12.63 -5.95 13.67
CA VAL A 200 13.67 -5.12 14.29
C VAL A 200 14.07 -5.64 15.67
N ASN A 201 13.12 -6.16 16.45
CA ASN A 201 13.40 -6.72 17.77
C ASN A 201 14.27 -7.98 17.70
N PHE A 202 14.10 -8.82 16.68
CA PHE A 202 14.93 -10.02 16.46
C PHE A 202 16.35 -9.73 15.97
N ALA A 203 16.63 -8.51 15.49
CA ALA A 203 17.95 -8.11 14.99
C ALA A 203 18.96 -7.88 16.12
N SER A 204 19.34 -8.93 16.86
CA SER A 204 20.32 -8.87 17.94
C SER A 204 21.26 -10.07 17.92
N ASP A 205 22.51 -9.87 18.38
CA ASP A 205 23.56 -10.90 18.32
C ASP A 205 23.20 -12.17 19.09
N ASN A 206 22.52 -12.03 20.24
CA ASN A 206 22.05 -13.15 21.06
C ASN A 206 20.92 -13.98 20.41
N MET A 207 20.28 -13.47 19.36
CA MET A 207 19.16 -14.12 18.66
C MET A 207 19.50 -14.45 17.21
N LEU A 208 20.76 -14.32 16.80
CA LEU A 208 21.20 -14.36 15.41
C LEU A 208 20.76 -15.63 14.69
N GLU A 209 20.97 -16.81 15.26
CA GLU A 209 20.57 -18.09 14.64
C GLU A 209 19.05 -18.20 14.43
N ARG A 210 18.26 -17.69 15.39
CA ARG A 210 16.80 -17.64 15.26
C ARG A 210 16.40 -16.62 14.21
N TYR A 211 17.11 -15.50 14.12
CA TYR A 211 16.85 -14.47 13.13
C TYR A 211 17.15 -14.95 11.71
N GLU A 212 18.26 -15.66 11.50
CA GLU A 212 18.60 -16.29 10.21
C GLU A 212 17.50 -17.25 9.75
N LYS A 213 17.04 -18.15 10.64
CA LYS A 213 15.90 -19.04 10.35
C LYS A 213 14.62 -18.28 10.02
N MET A 214 14.39 -17.14 10.68
CA MET A 214 13.22 -16.31 10.45
C MET A 214 13.28 -15.61 9.08
N LEU A 215 14.43 -15.03 8.72
CA LEU A 215 14.66 -14.42 7.41
C LEU A 215 14.56 -15.45 6.28
N ALA A 216 15.10 -16.65 6.47
CA ALA A 216 14.99 -17.75 5.51
C ALA A 216 13.53 -18.15 5.24
N LYS A 217 12.69 -18.22 6.29
CA LYS A 217 11.25 -18.49 6.12
C LYS A 217 10.52 -17.40 5.36
N MET A 218 10.93 -16.14 5.53
CA MET A 218 10.38 -15.04 4.73
C MET A 218 10.92 -14.99 3.31
N GLY A 219 12.02 -15.71 3.02
CA GLY A 219 12.79 -15.61 1.78
C GLY A 219 13.55 -14.28 1.64
N PHE A 220 14.02 -13.74 2.77
CA PHE A 220 14.78 -12.48 2.82
C PHE A 220 16.30 -12.73 2.88
N ASP A 221 16.72 -13.94 3.24
CA ASP A 221 18.10 -14.35 3.47
C ASP A 221 18.98 -14.26 2.21
N ASP A 222 18.41 -14.46 1.03
CA ASP A 222 19.10 -14.24 -0.25
C ASP A 222 19.44 -12.76 -0.52
N ILE A 223 18.78 -11.83 0.20
CA ILE A 223 18.84 -10.39 -0.06
C ILE A 223 19.60 -9.68 1.07
N VAL A 224 19.31 -10.05 2.32
CA VAL A 224 19.86 -9.41 3.52
C VAL A 224 20.24 -10.47 4.55
N SER A 225 21.42 -10.32 5.14
CA SER A 225 21.87 -11.22 6.20
C SER A 225 21.42 -10.74 7.58
N ALA A 226 21.12 -11.68 8.48
CA ALA A 226 20.80 -11.39 9.87
C ALA A 226 21.92 -10.58 10.55
N LYS A 227 23.18 -10.90 10.25
CA LYS A 227 24.37 -10.19 10.76
C LYS A 227 24.39 -8.72 10.36
N ARG A 228 24.06 -8.41 9.10
CA ARG A 228 24.00 -7.02 8.62
C ARG A 228 22.94 -6.24 9.39
N LEU A 229 21.74 -6.82 9.54
CA LEU A 229 20.64 -6.15 10.23
C LEU A 229 20.90 -5.99 11.73
N ALA A 230 21.51 -6.99 12.39
CA ALA A 230 21.91 -6.90 13.79
C ALA A 230 22.99 -5.83 14.01
N ARG A 231 23.98 -5.74 13.11
CA ARG A 231 25.01 -4.70 13.14
C ARG A 231 24.42 -3.30 12.98
N LEU A 232 23.52 -3.11 12.01
CA LEU A 232 22.79 -1.84 11.85
C LEU A 232 22.02 -1.46 13.13
N LYS A 233 21.54 -2.44 13.88
CA LYS A 233 20.89 -2.22 15.18
C LYS A 233 21.83 -1.80 16.29
N ALA A 234 23.02 -2.39 16.35
CA ALA A 234 24.01 -2.10 17.38
C ALA A 234 24.68 -0.72 17.21
N GLU A 235 24.77 -0.23 15.98
CA GLU A 235 25.48 1.02 15.65
C GLU A 235 24.62 2.30 15.84
N ASP A 236 23.30 2.19 16.08
CA ASP A 236 22.38 3.34 16.06
C ASP A 236 21.21 3.20 17.06
N ASP A 237 21.03 4.18 17.95
CA ASP A 237 19.86 4.29 18.84
C ASP A 237 18.55 4.49 18.03
N GLY A 238 18.64 4.91 16.75
CA GLY A 238 17.55 5.05 15.77
C GLY A 238 17.40 3.88 14.78
N ALA A 239 18.08 2.76 14.99
CA ALA A 239 18.29 1.69 14.00
C ALA A 239 17.05 1.08 13.34
N LYS A 240 15.89 1.26 13.99
CA LYS A 240 14.59 0.90 13.45
C LYS A 240 14.43 1.45 12.02
N HIS A 241 14.85 2.68 11.74
CA HIS A 241 14.72 3.30 10.42
C HIS A 241 15.69 2.76 9.38
N LEU A 242 16.91 2.39 9.77
CA LEU A 242 17.89 1.79 8.85
C LEU A 242 17.42 0.42 8.37
N ILE A 243 16.94 -0.42 9.29
CA ILE A 243 16.36 -1.72 8.94
C ILE A 243 15.14 -1.54 8.04
N GLN A 244 14.24 -0.62 8.37
CA GLN A 244 13.08 -0.29 7.54
C GLN A 244 13.45 0.14 6.12
N THR A 245 14.48 0.98 5.99
CA THR A 245 15.00 1.44 4.70
C THR A 245 15.52 0.27 3.88
N VAL A 246 16.28 -0.65 4.50
CA VAL A 246 16.76 -1.87 3.84
C VAL A 246 15.60 -2.72 3.36
N ILE A 247 14.56 -2.94 4.19
CA ILE A 247 13.39 -3.73 3.79
C ILE A 247 12.67 -3.08 2.59
N LEU A 248 12.47 -1.77 2.61
CA LEU A 248 11.75 -1.06 1.55
C LEU A 248 12.54 -0.90 0.25
N ARG A 249 13.87 -0.70 0.32
CA ARG A 249 14.73 -0.42 -0.84
C ARG A 249 15.39 -1.66 -1.43
N GLU A 250 15.59 -2.70 -0.64
CA GLU A 250 16.32 -3.89 -1.08
C GLU A 250 15.43 -5.12 -1.11
N VAL A 251 14.55 -5.32 -0.12
CA VAL A 251 13.74 -6.54 -0.01
C VAL A 251 12.47 -6.48 -0.84
N PHE A 252 11.55 -5.54 -0.57
CA PHE A 252 10.27 -5.51 -1.29
C PHE A 252 10.37 -5.34 -2.81
N PRO A 253 11.36 -4.64 -3.39
CA PRO A 253 11.56 -4.62 -4.84
C PRO A 253 11.78 -6.02 -5.45
N GLN A 254 12.31 -6.98 -4.67
CA GLN A 254 12.50 -8.37 -5.12
C GLN A 254 11.20 -9.17 -5.23
N THR A 255 10.07 -8.62 -4.80
CA THR A 255 8.74 -9.17 -5.12
C THR A 255 8.36 -8.92 -6.58
N GLY A 256 9.06 -8.03 -7.29
CA GLY A 256 8.66 -7.59 -8.63
C GLY A 256 7.62 -6.45 -8.61
N ALA A 257 7.28 -5.92 -7.45
CA ALA A 257 6.51 -4.68 -7.32
C ALA A 257 7.39 -3.45 -7.60
N ALA A 258 6.92 -2.57 -8.48
CA ALA A 258 7.59 -1.30 -8.79
C ALA A 258 7.40 -0.26 -7.68
N PHE A 259 6.31 -0.35 -6.91
CA PHE A 259 5.97 0.59 -5.85
C PHE A 259 5.70 -0.13 -4.53
N ALA A 260 6.22 0.44 -3.45
CA ALA A 260 5.98 -0.01 -2.09
C ALA A 260 5.65 1.19 -1.20
N THR A 261 4.41 1.25 -0.71
CA THR A 261 3.91 2.33 0.15
C THR A 261 3.66 1.79 1.56
N PRO A 262 4.57 2.02 2.51
CA PRO A 262 4.37 1.61 3.90
C PRO A 262 3.47 2.60 4.65
N PHE A 263 2.65 2.08 5.56
CA PHE A 263 1.81 2.84 6.47
C PHE A 263 2.09 2.37 7.89
N PHE A 264 2.52 3.27 8.78
CA PHE A 264 2.66 2.89 10.19
C PHE A 264 1.34 3.02 10.90
N ILE A 265 0.92 1.90 11.48
CA ILE A 265 -0.16 1.90 12.45
C ILE A 265 0.49 1.73 13.82
N ILE A 266 0.42 2.79 14.63
CA ILE A 266 0.94 2.80 16.00
C ILE A 266 -0.23 2.74 16.97
N PRO A 267 -0.27 1.73 17.86
CA PRO A 267 -1.27 1.64 18.89
C PRO A 267 -1.28 2.84 19.84
N LYS A 268 -2.46 3.19 20.37
CA LYS A 268 -2.56 4.18 21.45
C LYS A 268 -1.98 3.67 22.77
N GLN A 269 -2.01 2.35 23.01
CA GLN A 269 -1.66 1.73 24.30
C GLN A 269 -0.45 0.77 24.24
N SER A 270 0.03 0.44 23.03
CA SER A 270 1.16 -0.48 22.81
C SER A 270 2.31 0.22 22.09
N ARG A 271 3.55 -0.10 22.50
CA ARG A 271 4.77 0.44 21.88
C ARG A 271 5.17 -0.29 20.58
N ARG A 272 4.41 -1.28 20.12
CA ARG A 272 4.73 -2.09 18.92
C ARG A 272 3.85 -1.68 17.75
N GLY A 273 4.44 -1.00 16.78
CA GLY A 273 3.81 -0.67 15.51
C GLY A 273 3.95 -1.78 14.48
N TYR A 274 3.04 -1.79 13.51
CA TYR A 274 3.12 -2.64 12.33
C TYR A 274 2.97 -1.78 11.08
N TRP A 275 3.42 -2.35 9.96
CA TRP A 275 3.19 -1.79 8.64
C TRP A 275 1.96 -2.41 8.02
N LEU A 276 1.13 -1.57 7.43
CA LEU A 276 0.37 -1.97 6.25
C LEU A 276 1.24 -1.57 5.06
N VAL A 277 1.64 -2.49 4.20
CA VAL A 277 2.46 -2.20 3.01
C VAL A 277 1.62 -2.46 1.78
N HIS A 278 1.47 -1.44 0.95
CA HIS A 278 0.87 -1.60 -0.37
C HIS A 278 1.95 -1.79 -1.42
N LEU A 279 1.91 -2.94 -2.11
CA LEU A 279 2.79 -3.30 -3.20
C LEU A 279 1.99 -3.26 -4.51
N ALA A 280 2.49 -2.53 -5.51
CA ALA A 280 1.83 -2.40 -6.79
C ALA A 280 2.82 -2.13 -7.93
N ASN A 281 2.41 -2.41 -9.16
CA ASN A 281 3.15 -2.05 -10.38
C ASN A 281 2.60 -0.82 -11.10
N ASN A 282 1.54 -0.22 -10.55
CA ASN A 282 0.86 0.92 -11.17
C ASN A 282 1.09 2.19 -10.34
N VAL A 283 1.67 3.22 -10.95
CA VAL A 283 1.93 4.52 -10.31
C VAL A 283 0.64 5.17 -9.82
N ARG A 284 -0.47 4.95 -10.53
CA ARG A 284 -1.77 5.46 -10.13
C ARG A 284 -2.23 4.82 -8.82
N ALA A 285 -1.99 3.52 -8.66
CA ALA A 285 -2.34 2.84 -7.43
C ALA A 285 -1.53 3.36 -6.24
N ASN A 286 -0.23 3.60 -6.44
CA ASN A 286 0.63 4.26 -5.43
C ASN A 286 0.09 5.64 -5.04
N ASP A 287 -0.29 6.47 -6.01
CA ASP A 287 -0.80 7.82 -5.77
C ASP A 287 -2.13 7.83 -4.99
N GLU A 288 -3.03 6.91 -5.32
CA GLU A 288 -4.33 6.77 -4.67
C GLU A 288 -4.19 6.27 -3.23
N MET A 289 -3.25 5.35 -3.02
CA MET A 289 -2.90 4.85 -1.69
C MET A 289 -2.30 5.95 -0.81
N LYS A 290 -1.47 6.84 -1.37
CA LYS A 290 -1.02 8.06 -0.68
C LYS A 290 -2.14 9.07 -0.46
N SER A 291 -3.06 9.22 -1.40
CA SER A 291 -4.20 10.13 -1.27
C SER A 291 -5.11 9.72 -0.11
N LEU A 292 -5.35 8.41 0.03
CA LEU A 292 -6.01 7.83 1.20
C LEU A 292 -5.29 8.14 2.50
N HIS A 293 -3.96 8.09 2.49
CA HIS A 293 -3.16 8.51 3.65
C HIS A 293 -3.54 9.91 4.12
N TRP A 294 -3.46 10.89 3.22
CA TRP A 294 -3.73 12.28 3.52
C TRP A 294 -5.18 12.57 3.93
N GLN A 295 -6.10 11.64 3.65
CA GLN A 295 -7.51 11.71 4.05
C GLN A 295 -7.75 11.10 5.44
N GLU A 296 -7.10 9.99 5.77
CA GLU A 296 -7.21 9.29 7.07
C GLU A 296 -6.34 9.94 8.17
N ARG A 297 -6.20 11.27 8.14
CA ARG A 297 -5.43 12.08 9.10
C ARG A 297 -5.64 11.57 10.54
N ASN A 298 -4.57 11.52 11.34
CA ASN A 298 -4.53 11.06 12.75
C ASN A 298 -4.51 9.55 13.02
N HIS A 299 -4.68 8.67 12.01
CA HIS A 299 -4.62 7.21 12.23
C HIS A 299 -3.31 6.55 11.81
N PHE A 300 -2.47 7.30 11.11
CA PHE A 300 -1.23 6.82 10.55
C PHE A 300 -0.10 7.79 10.84
N MET A 301 1.09 7.23 11.05
CA MET A 301 2.32 8.01 11.11
C MET A 301 3.19 7.68 9.90
N HIS A 302 3.99 8.66 9.47
CA HIS A 302 5.17 8.40 8.67
C HIS A 302 6.41 8.78 9.45
N PHE A 303 7.45 7.99 9.26
CA PHE A 303 8.80 8.32 9.69
C PHE A 303 9.63 8.59 8.44
N GLY A 304 10.33 9.71 8.41
CA GLY A 304 11.14 10.11 7.27
C GLY A 304 11.10 11.61 6.94
N ALA A 305 11.90 12.01 5.95
CA ALA A 305 11.90 13.38 5.44
C ALA A 305 10.57 13.75 4.76
N GLU A 306 10.20 15.03 4.84
CA GLU A 306 8.93 15.54 4.31
C GLU A 306 8.97 15.76 2.77
N GLY A 307 10.15 15.72 2.15
CA GLY A 307 10.37 15.96 0.71
C GLY A 307 10.56 14.69 -0.13
N LEU A 308 11.66 14.64 -0.89
CA LEU A 308 12.17 13.40 -1.49
C LEU A 308 13.07 12.67 -0.50
N ASN A 309 13.34 11.41 -0.78
CA ASN A 309 14.10 10.52 0.09
C ASN A 309 13.51 10.42 1.50
N ILE A 310 12.21 10.16 1.61
CA ILE A 310 11.54 9.81 2.87
C ILE A 310 12.28 8.68 3.63
N LEU A 311 13.02 7.83 2.90
CA LEU A 311 13.84 6.74 3.45
C LEU A 311 15.35 7.04 3.51
N ALA A 312 15.83 8.24 3.15
CA ALA A 312 17.22 8.61 3.41
C ALA A 312 17.38 9.11 4.84
N PHE A 313 18.37 8.56 5.52
CA PHE A 313 18.80 8.97 6.83
C PHE A 313 19.63 10.26 6.74
N ASP A 314 19.33 11.24 7.61
CA ASP A 314 20.16 12.43 7.85
C ASP A 314 20.65 12.42 9.31
N PRO A 315 21.92 12.04 9.56
CA PRO A 315 22.50 12.00 10.90
C PRO A 315 22.62 13.38 11.58
N LEU A 316 22.55 14.48 10.83
CA LEU A 316 22.69 15.84 11.40
C LEU A 316 21.37 16.41 11.93
N ARG A 317 20.25 15.72 11.72
CA ARG A 317 18.91 16.12 12.20
C ARG A 317 18.48 15.44 13.51
N LEU A 318 19.41 14.77 14.20
CA LEU A 318 19.18 14.02 15.45
C LEU A 318 18.82 14.89 16.67
N GLU A 319 19.09 16.19 16.66
CA GLU A 319 18.88 17.04 17.85
C GLU A 319 17.42 17.46 18.09
N SER A 320 16.54 17.34 17.09
CA SER A 320 15.10 17.48 17.30
C SER A 320 14.48 16.08 17.35
N ALA A 321 13.95 15.69 18.51
CA ALA A 321 13.13 14.50 18.69
C ALA A 321 12.30 14.24 17.43
N GLN A 322 12.59 13.12 16.74
CA GLN A 322 11.98 12.72 15.48
C GLN A 322 10.50 13.06 15.50
N THR A 323 10.13 14.12 14.79
CA THR A 323 8.74 14.56 14.71
C THR A 323 8.01 13.51 13.90
N THR A 324 7.27 12.67 14.61
CA THR A 324 6.11 11.96 14.07
C THR A 324 5.45 12.82 13.00
N PHE A 325 5.44 12.36 11.76
CA PHE A 325 4.76 13.09 10.70
C PHE A 325 3.25 12.94 10.92
N ASP A 326 2.65 13.97 11.50
CA ASP A 326 1.20 14.10 11.58
C ASP A 326 0.69 14.72 10.27
N PHE A 327 -0.26 14.07 9.61
CA PHE A 327 -0.83 14.43 8.30
C PHE A 327 -1.73 15.68 8.31
N GLY A 328 -1.45 16.64 9.20
CA GLY A 328 -2.17 17.91 9.34
C GLY A 328 -1.83 18.94 8.25
N ASP A 329 -2.53 20.08 8.26
CA ASP A 329 -2.37 21.11 7.22
C ASP A 329 -0.95 21.74 7.25
N PHE A 330 -0.35 21.88 8.43
CA PHE A 330 1.05 22.31 8.55
C PHE A 330 2.03 21.32 7.90
N ALA A 331 1.72 20.03 7.88
CA ALA A 331 2.57 19.03 7.23
C ALA A 331 2.48 19.08 5.70
N ARG A 332 1.33 19.47 5.14
CA ARG A 332 1.23 19.73 3.69
C ARG A 332 2.15 20.86 3.25
N ASP A 333 2.15 21.96 4.00
CA ASP A 333 3.00 23.10 3.67
C ASP A 333 4.49 22.78 3.79
N ARG A 334 4.89 22.03 4.82
CA ARG A 334 6.29 21.60 4.96
C ARG A 334 6.71 20.60 3.88
N THR A 335 5.86 19.62 3.56
CA THR A 335 6.06 18.69 2.44
C THR A 335 6.26 19.46 1.13
N ARG A 336 5.41 20.46 0.88
CA ARG A 336 5.49 21.30 -0.33
C ARG A 336 6.83 22.05 -0.41
N ARG A 337 7.30 22.66 0.68
CA ARG A 337 8.59 23.38 0.73
C ARG A 337 9.76 22.44 0.51
N ALA A 338 9.78 21.30 1.19
CA ALA A 338 10.84 20.31 1.03
C ALA A 338 10.91 19.77 -0.42
N LEU A 339 9.74 19.53 -1.04
CA LEU A 339 9.67 19.13 -2.45
C LEU A 339 10.17 20.19 -3.43
N GLN A 340 10.02 21.49 -3.13
CA GLN A 340 10.54 22.55 -4.01
C GLN A 340 12.04 22.41 -4.20
N GLU A 341 12.78 22.33 -3.09
CA GLU A 341 14.24 22.18 -3.09
C GLU A 341 14.67 20.84 -3.71
N ASP A 342 14.02 19.75 -3.30
CA ASP A 342 14.41 18.41 -3.75
C ASP A 342 14.11 18.14 -5.22
N LEU A 343 12.96 18.58 -5.74
CA LEU A 343 12.61 18.39 -7.15
C LEU A 343 13.50 19.27 -8.05
N LEU A 344 13.80 20.50 -7.62
CA LEU A 344 14.73 21.37 -8.32
C LEU A 344 16.09 20.67 -8.48
N ARG A 345 16.67 20.21 -7.36
CA ARG A 345 17.94 19.48 -7.35
C ARG A 345 17.88 18.20 -8.20
N ARG A 346 16.83 17.39 -8.06
CA ARG A 346 16.65 16.14 -8.85
C ARG A 346 16.64 16.42 -10.35
N VAL A 347 15.95 17.46 -10.80
CA VAL A 347 15.88 17.81 -12.23
C VAL A 347 17.23 18.31 -12.73
N HIS A 348 17.91 19.18 -11.97
CA HIS A 348 19.23 19.70 -12.36
C HIS A 348 20.31 18.61 -12.39
N ASP A 349 20.39 17.77 -11.36
CA ASP A 349 21.48 16.81 -11.19
C ASP A 349 21.32 15.58 -12.09
N ALA A 350 20.09 15.06 -12.23
CA ALA A 350 19.84 13.78 -12.90
C ALA A 350 19.15 13.90 -14.26
N HIS A 351 18.55 15.06 -14.58
CA HIS A 351 17.70 15.25 -15.76
C HIS A 351 18.08 16.50 -16.56
N GLY A 352 19.38 16.69 -16.82
CA GLY A 352 19.94 17.82 -17.59
C GLY A 352 19.35 18.03 -18.99
N GLN A 353 18.83 16.97 -19.60
CA GLN A 353 18.17 16.98 -20.94
C GLN A 353 16.64 17.09 -20.85
N GLY A 354 16.11 17.22 -19.65
CA GLY A 354 14.69 17.20 -19.33
C GLY A 354 14.12 15.80 -19.10
N ILE A 355 12.96 15.77 -18.45
CA ILE A 355 12.21 14.57 -18.11
C ILE A 355 10.71 14.84 -18.26
N SER A 356 9.95 13.87 -18.75
CA SER A 356 8.48 14.00 -18.74
C SER A 356 7.94 14.02 -17.31
N VAL A 357 6.89 14.81 -17.05
CA VAL A 357 6.19 14.87 -15.75
C VAL A 357 5.83 13.46 -15.27
N GLY A 358 5.31 12.62 -16.16
CA GLY A 358 4.94 11.24 -15.83
C GLY A 358 6.13 10.36 -15.45
N ALA A 359 7.28 10.54 -16.09
CA ALA A 359 8.51 9.81 -15.73
C ALA A 359 9.06 10.31 -14.38
N LEU A 360 9.03 11.62 -14.13
CA LEU A 360 9.47 12.20 -12.86
C LEU A 360 8.59 11.73 -11.70
N LEU A 361 7.26 11.75 -11.86
CA LEU A 361 6.31 11.22 -10.88
C LEU A 361 6.59 9.76 -10.55
N ARG A 362 6.88 8.94 -11.56
CA ARG A 362 7.25 7.54 -11.36
C ARG A 362 8.58 7.39 -10.62
N SER A 363 9.61 8.17 -10.96
CA SER A 363 10.92 8.06 -10.33
C SER A 363 10.90 8.45 -8.86
N VAL A 364 10.04 9.39 -8.46
CA VAL A 364 9.96 9.85 -7.06
C VAL A 364 8.90 9.11 -6.24
N ALA A 365 8.09 8.25 -6.86
CA ALA A 365 6.92 7.65 -6.22
C ALA A 365 7.23 6.86 -4.92
N ASN A 366 8.36 6.17 -4.83
CA ASN A 366 8.75 5.44 -3.62
C ASN A 366 9.54 6.29 -2.61
N GLU A 367 9.85 7.53 -2.97
CA GLU A 367 10.76 8.39 -2.22
C GLU A 367 10.05 9.52 -1.48
N THR A 368 8.73 9.66 -1.62
CA THR A 368 7.99 10.78 -1.06
C THR A 368 6.62 10.36 -0.53
N PRO A 369 6.14 10.96 0.59
CA PRO A 369 4.76 10.78 1.05
C PRO A 369 3.76 11.62 0.22
N ALA A 370 4.26 12.48 -0.67
CA ALA A 370 3.44 13.36 -1.48
C ALA A 370 2.66 12.63 -2.57
N THR A 371 1.45 13.12 -2.81
CA THR A 371 0.63 12.69 -3.96
C THR A 371 1.16 13.32 -5.24
N GLY A 372 0.82 12.73 -6.38
CA GLY A 372 1.15 13.27 -7.69
C GLY A 372 0.54 14.65 -7.91
N THR A 373 -0.59 14.97 -7.28
CA THR A 373 -1.14 16.34 -7.29
C THR A 373 -0.23 17.32 -6.59
N MET A 374 0.27 17.00 -5.39
CA MET A 374 1.22 17.86 -4.68
C MET A 374 2.51 18.08 -5.48
N VAL A 375 3.05 17.03 -6.11
CA VAL A 375 4.24 17.15 -6.96
C VAL A 375 3.96 18.06 -8.17
N ARG A 376 2.81 17.91 -8.84
CA ARG A 376 2.41 18.78 -9.95
C ARG A 376 2.25 20.24 -9.55
N GLU A 377 1.68 20.50 -8.37
CA GLU A 377 1.56 21.85 -7.81
C GLU A 377 2.93 22.49 -7.57
N VAL A 378 3.88 21.72 -7.03
CA VAL A 378 5.26 22.18 -6.82
C VAL A 378 5.96 22.48 -8.15
N LEU A 379 5.88 21.58 -9.13
CA LEU A 379 6.47 21.79 -10.46
C LEU A 379 5.92 23.06 -11.14
N PHE A 380 4.61 23.28 -11.05
CA PHE A 380 3.99 24.48 -11.57
C PHE A 380 4.44 25.75 -10.83
N GLY A 381 4.65 25.68 -9.51
CA GLY A 381 5.24 26.76 -8.72
C GLY A 381 6.66 27.10 -9.19
N LEU A 382 7.51 26.08 -9.37
CA LEU A 382 8.90 26.26 -9.83
C LEU A 382 8.99 26.83 -11.25
N ASP A 383 8.05 26.48 -12.14
CA ASP A 383 7.94 27.10 -13.48
C ASP A 383 7.58 28.59 -13.39
N ARG A 384 6.55 28.92 -12.59
CA ARG A 384 6.11 30.31 -12.36
C ARG A 384 7.22 31.16 -11.75
N ASP A 385 7.92 30.61 -10.77
CA ASP A 385 9.00 31.28 -10.04
C ASP A 385 10.31 31.27 -10.86
N ARG A 386 10.26 30.73 -12.08
CA ARG A 386 11.34 30.75 -13.06
C ARG A 386 12.58 29.95 -12.66
N GLU A 387 12.43 28.92 -11.84
CA GLU A 387 13.50 28.02 -11.44
C GLU A 387 13.62 26.79 -12.35
N LEU A 388 12.48 26.29 -12.85
CA LEU A 388 12.40 25.24 -13.88
C LEU A 388 11.69 25.77 -15.14
N ASP A 389 11.79 25.03 -16.24
CA ASP A 389 11.00 25.24 -17.47
C ASP A 389 10.06 24.05 -17.67
N VAL A 390 8.76 24.26 -17.48
CA VAL A 390 7.74 23.22 -17.65
C VAL A 390 6.86 23.53 -18.86
N ARG A 391 6.95 22.66 -19.87
CA ARG A 391 6.37 22.92 -21.19
C ARG A 391 5.66 21.71 -21.76
N SER A 392 4.66 21.97 -22.58
CA SER A 392 4.03 20.93 -23.39
C SER A 392 5.02 20.34 -24.39
N ARG A 393 4.69 19.18 -24.98
CA ARG A 393 5.39 18.64 -26.17
C ARG A 393 5.49 19.63 -27.33
N THR A 394 4.60 20.61 -27.37
CA THR A 394 4.57 21.68 -28.39
C THR A 394 5.32 22.95 -27.95
N GLY A 395 6.05 22.90 -26.83
CA GLY A 395 6.88 23.99 -26.32
C GLY A 395 6.12 25.11 -25.62
N ARG A 396 4.84 24.92 -25.27
CA ARG A 396 4.01 25.96 -24.62
C ARG A 396 3.99 25.76 -23.11
N SER A 397 4.17 26.83 -22.35
CA SER A 397 3.93 26.83 -20.90
C SER A 397 2.44 26.65 -20.59
N ARG A 398 2.14 25.95 -19.49
CA ARG A 398 0.77 25.71 -19.04
C ARG A 398 0.28 26.89 -18.19
N LYS A 399 -1.01 27.24 -18.30
CA LYS A 399 -1.60 28.39 -17.58
C LYS A 399 -2.05 28.07 -16.15
N ASN A 400 -2.29 26.79 -15.85
CA ASN A 400 -2.70 26.32 -14.53
C ASN A 400 -2.22 24.86 -14.33
N VAL A 401 -2.21 24.42 -13.06
CA VAL A 401 -1.76 23.08 -12.65
C VAL A 401 -2.61 21.97 -13.28
N GLU A 402 -3.93 22.19 -13.40
CA GLU A 402 -4.88 21.19 -13.92
C GLU A 402 -4.63 20.80 -15.38
N ARG A 403 -3.94 21.65 -16.14
CA ARG A 403 -3.57 21.42 -17.54
C ARG A 403 -2.16 20.84 -17.70
N LEU A 404 -1.50 20.49 -16.60
CA LEU A 404 -0.20 19.85 -16.60
C LEU A 404 -0.39 18.35 -16.83
N HIS A 405 -0.02 17.89 -18.02
CA HIS A 405 -0.20 16.51 -18.45
C HIS A 405 1.04 15.66 -18.18
N LEU A 406 0.88 14.33 -18.18
CA LEU A 406 1.98 13.40 -17.90
C LEU A 406 3.06 13.38 -18.99
N ASP A 407 2.73 13.82 -20.20
CA ASP A 407 3.63 13.92 -21.35
C ASP A 407 4.26 15.31 -21.51
N ASP A 408 3.90 16.27 -20.65
CA ASP A 408 4.61 17.55 -20.56
C ASP A 408 6.05 17.30 -20.06
N GLU A 409 6.98 18.16 -20.45
CA GLU A 409 8.39 18.05 -20.13
C GLU A 409 8.82 19.08 -19.09
N VAL A 410 9.67 18.64 -18.17
CA VAL A 410 10.32 19.46 -17.14
C VAL A 410 11.79 19.53 -17.47
N HIS A 411 12.32 20.75 -17.64
CA HIS A 411 13.71 21.02 -17.98
C HIS A 411 14.36 21.89 -16.90
N PRO A 412 15.66 21.68 -16.61
CA PRO A 412 16.40 22.63 -15.80
C PRO A 412 16.51 23.95 -16.56
N ARG A 413 16.34 25.07 -15.85
CA ARG A 413 16.54 26.36 -16.48
C ARG A 413 18.04 26.62 -16.63
N ARG A 414 18.50 26.86 -17.86
CA ARG A 414 19.87 27.33 -18.10
C ARG A 414 19.96 28.78 -17.63
N GLN A 415 20.75 29.05 -16.60
CA GLN A 415 21.18 30.41 -16.32
C GLN A 415 22.02 30.86 -17.51
N PHE A 416 21.53 31.86 -18.25
CA PHE A 416 22.39 32.60 -19.17
C PHE A 416 23.38 33.36 -18.30
N ILE A 417 24.63 32.88 -18.23
CA ILE A 417 25.74 33.73 -17.82
C ILE A 417 25.85 34.78 -18.92
N LEU A 418 25.39 35.99 -18.63
CA LEU A 418 25.73 37.17 -19.42
C LEU A 418 27.24 37.35 -19.25
N LEU A 419 28.00 36.92 -20.26
CA LEU A 419 29.43 37.19 -20.40
C LEU A 419 29.66 38.64 -20.79
#